data_AF-A0AA51UJE5-F1
#
_entry.id   AF-A0AA51UJE5-F1
#
_cell.length_a   1.000
_cell.length_b   1.000
_cell.length_c   1.000
_cell.angle_alpha   90.00
_cell.angle_beta   90.00
_cell.angle_gamma   90.00
#
_symmetry.space_group_name_H-M   'P 1'
#
loop_
_entity.id
_entity.type
_entity.pdbx_description
1 polymer ?
#
loop_
_entity_poly.entity_id
_entity_poly.type
_entity_poly.pdbx_seq_one_letter_code
_entity_poly.pdbx_strand_id
1 'polypeptide(L)'
;MKLEQNDKDRIVSIVASRYFAEQGWKWIDLNAEVSKIHKAYDDLRDQYAAYPYMSRDWYVSNSATKSIHMCENWDELNELVEFLNAYGQHFDFLIKDTKKSLCIASTDGYLTSDEKNAISTARRSRYNVFVFRVDVPDAIDFELMQIGGGV
;
A
#
# COMPACT_ATOMS: atom_id res chain seq x y z
N MET A 1 -16.96 -14.87 19.19
CA MET A 1 -17.09 -15.27 17.77
C MET A 1 -15.76 -15.79 17.28
N LYS A 2 -15.74 -16.93 16.57
CA LYS A 2 -14.51 -17.44 15.94
C LYS A 2 -14.18 -16.60 14.71
N LEU A 3 -12.91 -16.29 14.51
CA LEU A 3 -12.43 -15.53 13.36
C LEU A 3 -12.00 -16.48 12.24
N GLU A 4 -12.47 -16.20 11.03
CA GLU A 4 -11.92 -16.82 9.83
C GLU A 4 -10.61 -16.15 9.43
N GLN A 5 -9.82 -16.78 8.56
CA GLN A 5 -8.52 -16.22 8.16
C GLN A 5 -8.66 -14.82 7.53
N ASN A 6 -9.66 -14.61 6.69
CA ASN A 6 -9.95 -13.30 6.10
C ASN A 6 -10.30 -12.24 7.16
N ASP A 7 -10.94 -12.61 8.27
CA ASP A 7 -11.18 -11.67 9.38
C ASP A 7 -9.85 -11.28 10.05
N LYS A 8 -8.98 -12.25 10.26
CA LYS A 8 -7.65 -12.02 10.84
C LYS A 8 -6.81 -11.12 9.94
N ASP A 9 -6.77 -11.39 8.64
CA ASP A 9 -6.02 -10.60 7.66
C ASP A 9 -6.49 -9.14 7.64
N ARG A 10 -7.82 -8.92 7.70
CA ARG A 10 -8.41 -7.58 7.83
C ARG A 10 -8.01 -6.90 9.14
N ILE A 11 -8.00 -7.62 10.26
CA ILE A 11 -7.54 -7.08 11.54
C ILE A 11 -6.08 -6.65 11.44
N VAL A 12 -5.20 -7.48 10.85
CA VAL A 12 -3.79 -7.11 10.66
C VAL A 12 -3.65 -5.86 9.82
N SER A 13 -4.39 -5.75 8.71
CA SER A 13 -4.42 -4.56 7.85
C SER A 13 -4.86 -3.29 8.62
N ILE A 14 -5.88 -3.39 9.47
CA ILE A 14 -6.34 -2.29 10.33
C ILE A 14 -5.25 -1.89 11.35
N VAL A 15 -4.58 -2.86 11.97
CA VAL A 15 -3.54 -2.58 12.95
C VAL A 15 -2.31 -1.95 12.28
N ALA A 16 -1.90 -2.45 11.12
CA ALA A 16 -0.79 -1.89 10.34
C ALA A 16 -1.06 -0.44 9.93
N SER A 17 -2.23 -0.17 9.33
CA SER A 17 -2.64 1.17 8.92
C SER A 17 -2.72 2.15 10.10
N ARG A 18 -3.25 1.72 11.26
CA ARG A 18 -3.23 2.53 12.49
C ARG A 18 -1.82 2.82 12.96
N TYR A 19 -0.94 1.82 12.98
CA TYR A 19 0.45 2.01 13.36
C TYR A 19 1.13 3.05 12.47
N PHE A 20 0.98 2.95 11.14
CA PHE A 20 1.56 3.93 10.22
C PHE A 20 1.01 5.34 10.45
N ALA A 21 -0.29 5.47 10.69
CA ALA A 21 -0.92 6.75 11.00
C ALA A 21 -0.41 7.35 12.32
N GLU A 22 -0.24 6.54 13.37
CA GLU A 22 0.31 6.99 14.66
C GLU A 22 1.76 7.47 14.55
N GLN A 23 2.56 6.86 13.65
CA GLN A 23 3.91 7.33 13.35
C GLN A 23 3.94 8.58 12.44
N GLY A 24 2.79 9.02 11.91
CA GLY A 24 2.70 10.12 10.96
C GLY A 24 3.25 9.78 9.57
N TRP A 25 3.35 8.50 9.22
CA TRP A 25 3.83 8.05 7.91
C TRP A 25 2.74 8.17 6.85
N LYS A 26 3.12 8.51 5.62
CA LYS A 26 2.21 8.41 4.48
C LYS A 26 2.16 6.95 4.05
N TRP A 27 0.97 6.41 3.80
CA TRP A 27 0.81 5.03 3.34
C TRP A 27 -0.38 4.90 2.40
N ILE A 28 -0.36 3.87 1.56
CA ILE A 28 -1.48 3.43 0.73
C ILE A 28 -1.61 1.92 0.81
N ASP A 29 -2.85 1.45 0.79
CA ASP A 29 -3.19 0.04 0.65
C ASP A 29 -3.10 -0.34 -0.83
N LEU A 30 -2.12 -1.18 -1.18
CA LEU A 30 -1.88 -1.61 -2.56
C LEU A 30 -3.01 -2.49 -3.10
N ASN A 31 -3.69 -3.25 -2.24
CA ASN A 31 -4.83 -4.07 -2.66
C ASN A 31 -6.00 -3.20 -3.16
N ALA A 32 -6.16 -1.99 -2.60
CA ALA A 32 -7.22 -1.05 -2.97
C ALA A 32 -6.78 0.02 -4.00
N GLU A 33 -5.51 0.44 -3.97
CA GLU A 33 -5.04 1.64 -4.67
C GLU A 33 -4.14 1.34 -5.88
N VAL A 34 -3.65 0.11 -6.10
CA VAL A 34 -2.72 -0.18 -7.20
C VAL A 34 -3.28 0.18 -8.57
N SER A 35 -4.58 -0.06 -8.80
CA SER A 35 -5.25 0.30 -10.05
C SER A 35 -5.32 1.82 -10.28
N LYS A 36 -5.43 2.61 -9.21
CA LYS A 36 -5.43 4.07 -9.27
C LYS A 36 -4.03 4.62 -9.57
N ILE A 37 -2.99 3.96 -9.07
CA ILE A 37 -1.59 4.28 -9.41
C ILE A 37 -1.37 4.06 -10.91
N HIS A 38 -1.74 2.90 -11.44
CA HIS A 38 -1.61 2.59 -12.86
C HIS A 38 -2.39 3.57 -13.75
N LYS A 39 -3.64 3.84 -13.38
CA LYS A 39 -4.44 4.83 -14.10
C LYS A 39 -3.80 6.21 -14.10
N ALA A 40 -3.32 6.68 -12.95
CA ALA A 40 -2.65 7.99 -12.88
C ALA A 40 -1.39 8.04 -13.74
N TYR A 41 -0.62 6.95 -13.80
CA TYR A 41 0.55 6.84 -14.66
C TYR A 41 0.17 6.96 -16.15
N ASP A 42 -0.86 6.22 -16.60
CA ASP A 42 -1.35 6.29 -17.98
C ASP A 42 -1.90 7.68 -18.31
N ASP A 43 -2.72 8.26 -17.42
CA ASP A 43 -3.30 9.60 -17.58
C ASP A 43 -2.20 10.67 -17.71
N LEU A 44 -1.14 10.58 -16.90
CA LEU A 44 -0.01 11.51 -16.97
C LEU A 44 0.82 11.34 -18.26
N ARG A 45 1.03 10.09 -18.70
CA ARG A 45 1.70 9.80 -19.97
C ARG A 45 0.94 10.44 -21.13
N ASP A 46 -0.37 10.28 -21.15
CA ASP A 46 -1.23 10.77 -22.22
C ASP A 46 -1.34 12.31 -22.18
N GLN A 47 -1.40 12.92 -21.00
CA GLN A 47 -1.32 14.38 -20.83
C GLN A 47 -0.01 14.96 -21.38
N TYR A 48 1.13 14.35 -21.05
CA TYR A 48 2.42 14.78 -21.59
C TYR A 48 2.50 14.61 -23.11
N ALA A 49 1.96 13.51 -23.65
CA ALA A 49 1.91 13.30 -25.09
C ALA A 49 1.06 14.37 -25.82
N ALA A 50 -0.04 14.80 -25.20
CA ALA A 50 -0.88 15.88 -25.74
C ALA A 50 -0.25 17.28 -25.58
N TYR A 51 0.49 17.50 -24.49
CA TYR A 51 0.99 18.82 -24.08
C TYR A 51 2.48 18.78 -23.66
N PRO A 52 3.41 18.54 -24.59
CA PRO A 52 4.84 18.30 -24.28
C PRO A 52 5.64 19.57 -23.93
N TYR A 53 4.98 20.70 -23.68
CA TYR A 53 5.64 21.98 -23.37
C TYR A 53 6.01 22.14 -21.88
N MET A 54 5.47 21.29 -21.00
CA MET A 54 5.90 21.15 -19.60
C MET A 54 6.70 19.86 -19.42
N SER A 55 7.58 19.79 -18.41
CA SER A 55 8.28 18.54 -18.09
C SER A 55 7.33 17.50 -17.50
N ARG A 56 7.62 16.20 -17.67
CA ARG A 56 6.84 15.11 -17.04
C ARG A 56 6.83 15.23 -15.52
N ASP A 57 7.93 15.69 -14.92
CA ASP A 57 8.03 15.89 -13.47
C ASP A 57 7.07 16.97 -12.97
N TRP A 58 6.80 17.99 -13.78
CA TRP A 58 5.80 19.00 -13.46
C TRP A 58 4.42 18.35 -13.35
N TYR A 59 4.06 17.46 -14.29
CA TYR A 59 2.80 16.73 -14.25
C TYR A 59 2.67 15.81 -13.02
N VAL A 60 3.75 15.11 -12.65
CA VAL A 60 3.79 14.28 -11.43
C VAL A 60 3.58 15.15 -10.19
N SER A 61 4.32 16.25 -10.07
CA SER A 61 4.26 17.17 -8.92
C SER A 61 2.91 17.87 -8.78
N ASN A 62 2.20 18.09 -9.89
CA ASN A 62 0.89 18.74 -9.91
C ASN A 62 -0.29 17.75 -10.01
N SER A 63 -0.02 16.45 -9.88
CA SER A 63 -1.08 15.44 -9.96
C SER A 63 -2.05 15.56 -8.79
N ALA A 64 -3.35 15.57 -9.09
CA ALA A 64 -4.40 15.52 -8.08
C ALA A 64 -4.53 14.13 -7.41
N THR A 65 -3.93 13.08 -7.99
CA THR A 65 -4.07 11.71 -7.52
C THR A 65 -3.17 11.45 -6.31
N LYS A 66 -3.78 11.35 -5.14
CA LYS A 66 -3.08 11.14 -3.86
C LYS A 66 -2.20 9.88 -3.82
N SER A 67 -2.59 8.84 -4.54
CA SER A 67 -1.90 7.54 -4.54
C SER A 67 -0.50 7.61 -5.17
N ILE A 68 -0.20 8.64 -5.97
CA ILE A 68 1.14 8.87 -6.55
C ILE A 68 1.90 10.01 -5.87
N HIS A 69 1.35 10.62 -4.81
CA HIS A 69 2.02 11.69 -4.03
C HIS A 69 3.26 11.21 -3.27
N MET A 70 3.60 9.92 -3.37
CA MET A 70 4.83 9.36 -2.85
C MET A 70 6.00 9.41 -3.84
N CYS A 71 5.77 9.78 -5.10
CA CYS A 71 6.78 9.97 -6.13
C CYS A 71 6.97 11.47 -6.40
N GLU A 72 8.23 11.89 -6.54
CA GLU A 72 8.66 13.28 -6.71
C GLU A 72 8.90 13.63 -8.19
N ASN A 73 9.17 12.62 -9.03
CA ASN A 73 9.45 12.80 -10.45
C ASN A 73 8.92 11.61 -11.30
N TRP A 74 8.97 11.78 -12.62
CA TRP A 74 8.48 10.79 -13.57
C TRP A 74 9.24 9.47 -13.51
N ASP A 75 10.57 9.52 -13.41
CA ASP A 75 11.41 8.32 -13.37
C ASP A 75 11.07 7.47 -12.14
N GLU A 76 10.88 8.11 -10.98
CA GLU A 76 10.50 7.45 -9.73
C GLU A 76 9.09 6.83 -9.81
N LEU A 77 8.15 7.48 -10.50
CA LEU A 77 6.82 6.93 -10.74
C LEU A 77 6.88 5.75 -11.73
N ASN A 78 7.66 5.86 -12.80
CA ASN A 78 7.85 4.79 -13.78
C ASN A 78 8.48 3.55 -13.13
N GLU A 79 9.55 3.73 -12.36
CA GLU A 79 10.21 2.64 -11.62
C GLU A 79 9.25 1.97 -10.61
N LEU A 80 8.39 2.76 -9.95
CA LEU A 80 7.37 2.22 -9.05
C LEU A 80 6.35 1.37 -9.81
N VAL A 81 5.81 1.87 -10.92
CA VAL A 81 4.81 1.15 -11.73
C VAL A 81 5.40 -0.13 -12.32
N GLU A 82 6.63 -0.09 -12.86
CA GLU A 82 7.33 -1.29 -13.34
C GLU A 82 7.49 -2.33 -12.22
N PHE A 83 7.88 -1.89 -11.03
CA PHE A 83 8.00 -2.78 -9.87
C PHE A 83 6.65 -3.39 -9.47
N LEU A 84 5.61 -2.57 -9.36
CA LEU A 84 4.27 -3.02 -8.97
C LEU A 84 3.66 -4.00 -9.97
N ASN A 85 3.92 -3.82 -11.27
CA ASN A 85 3.48 -4.77 -12.29
C ASN A 85 4.14 -6.15 -12.17
N ALA A 86 5.39 -6.21 -11.69
CA ALA A 86 6.13 -7.47 -11.58
C ALA A 86 5.90 -8.16 -10.23
N TYR A 87 5.85 -7.39 -9.13
CA TYR A 87 5.90 -7.92 -7.77
C TYR A 87 4.85 -7.33 -6.83
N GLY A 88 4.03 -6.38 -7.27
CA GLY A 88 3.11 -5.63 -6.41
C GLY A 88 2.10 -6.50 -5.69
N GLN A 89 1.69 -7.63 -6.29
CA GLN A 89 0.77 -8.60 -5.69
C GLN A 89 1.28 -9.26 -4.41
N HIS A 90 2.57 -9.14 -4.10
CA HIS A 90 3.19 -9.72 -2.90
C HIS A 90 3.31 -8.73 -1.74
N PHE A 91 2.80 -7.51 -1.87
CA PHE A 91 2.88 -6.47 -0.85
C PHE A 91 1.52 -5.83 -0.60
N ASP A 92 1.19 -5.61 0.68
CA ASP A 92 -0.09 -5.05 1.10
C ASP A 92 -0.07 -3.52 1.12
N PHE A 93 1.07 -2.92 1.49
CA PHE A 93 1.18 -1.47 1.61
C PHE A 93 2.44 -0.91 0.96
N LEU A 94 2.29 0.28 0.40
CA LEU A 94 3.40 1.19 0.10
C LEU A 94 3.39 2.31 1.14
N ILE A 95 4.54 2.56 1.75
CA ILE A 95 4.74 3.48 2.86
C ILE A 95 5.85 4.46 2.48
N LYS A 96 5.70 5.72 2.85
CA LYS A 96 6.71 6.77 2.72
C LYS A 96 6.89 7.45 4.07
N ASP A 97 8.07 7.20 4.66
CA ASP A 97 8.61 7.94 5.79
C ASP A 97 9.77 8.84 5.28
N THR A 98 11.02 8.58 5.68
CA THR A 98 12.25 9.03 5.03
C THR A 98 12.49 8.39 3.66
N LYS A 99 12.07 7.14 3.45
CA LYS A 99 12.26 6.38 2.20
C LYS A 99 10.98 5.64 1.82
N LYS A 100 10.87 5.26 0.54
CA LYS A 100 9.79 4.37 0.13
C LYS A 100 10.05 2.96 0.66
N SER A 101 9.04 2.41 1.30
CA SER A 101 9.06 1.10 1.93
C SER A 101 7.84 0.31 1.49
N LEU A 102 8.03 -0.98 1.25
CA LEU A 102 6.94 -1.92 1.00
C LEU A 102 6.68 -2.73 2.27
N CYS A 103 5.43 -3.10 2.50
CA CYS A 103 5.05 -3.85 3.69
C CYS A 103 4.22 -5.09 3.33
N ILE A 104 4.54 -6.20 3.97
CA ILE A 104 3.72 -7.42 4.00
C ILE A 104 3.10 -7.50 5.39
N ALA A 105 1.78 -7.56 5.46
CA ALA A 105 1.01 -7.74 6.68
C ALA A 105 0.74 -9.23 6.86
N SER A 106 1.10 -9.79 8.02
CA SER A 106 1.00 -11.24 8.25
C SER A 106 0.50 -11.56 9.67
N THR A 107 -0.27 -12.64 9.78
CA THR A 107 -0.74 -13.17 11.08
C THR A 107 0.30 -14.06 11.77
N ASP A 108 1.20 -14.68 11.01
CA ASP A 108 2.14 -15.70 11.51
C ASP A 108 3.62 -15.34 11.28
N GLY A 109 3.90 -14.38 10.40
CA GLY A 109 5.23 -13.97 9.99
C GLY A 109 5.91 -14.91 8.99
N TYR A 110 5.21 -15.93 8.48
CA TYR A 110 5.76 -16.83 7.47
C TYR A 110 5.70 -16.16 6.10
N LEU A 111 6.81 -16.30 5.36
CA LEU A 111 6.95 -15.79 3.99
C LEU A 111 7.10 -16.95 3.03
N THR A 112 6.28 -16.94 2.00
CA THR A 112 6.36 -17.82 0.83
C THR A 112 7.67 -17.61 0.07
N SER A 113 8.02 -18.57 -0.79
CA SER A 113 9.19 -18.45 -1.66
C SER A 113 9.08 -17.24 -2.61
N ASP A 114 7.86 -16.96 -3.10
CA ASP A 114 7.60 -15.85 -4.02
C ASP A 114 7.72 -14.49 -3.32
N GLU A 115 7.19 -14.36 -2.09
CA GLU A 115 7.39 -13.16 -1.28
C GLU A 115 8.87 -12.94 -0.97
N LYS A 116 9.62 -13.99 -0.57
CA LYS A 116 11.08 -13.85 -0.35
C LYS A 116 11.82 -13.37 -1.59
N ASN A 117 11.42 -13.84 -2.77
CA ASN A 117 11.97 -13.36 -4.04
C ASN A 117 11.59 -11.90 -4.30
N ALA A 118 10.33 -11.53 -4.13
CA ALA A 118 9.84 -10.16 -4.25
C ALA A 118 10.57 -9.18 -3.31
N ILE A 119 10.81 -9.59 -2.05
CA ILE A 119 11.60 -8.83 -1.06
C ILE A 119 13.04 -8.62 -1.53
N SER A 120 13.67 -9.67 -2.09
CA SER A 120 15.03 -9.56 -2.64
C SER A 120 15.09 -8.54 -3.77
N THR A 121 14.11 -8.55 -4.67
CA THR A 121 14.02 -7.58 -5.77
C THR A 121 13.72 -6.18 -5.26
N ALA A 122 12.78 -6.01 -4.33
CA ALA A 122 12.47 -4.72 -3.70
C ALA A 122 13.72 -4.05 -3.11
N ARG A 123 14.53 -4.83 -2.40
CA ARG A 123 15.80 -4.35 -1.81
C ARG A 123 16.82 -3.93 -2.87
N ARG A 124 16.91 -4.65 -3.99
CA ARG A 124 17.77 -4.27 -5.13
C ARG A 124 17.31 -2.95 -5.76
N SER A 125 15.99 -2.74 -5.82
CA SER A 125 15.37 -1.48 -6.24
C SER A 125 15.36 -0.40 -5.15
N ARG A 126 16.16 -0.58 -4.08
CA ARG A 126 16.36 0.38 -2.98
C ARG A 126 15.11 0.69 -2.14
N TYR A 127 14.07 -0.13 -2.23
CA TYR A 127 12.96 -0.09 -1.28
C TYR A 127 13.38 -0.72 0.04
N ASN A 128 12.97 -0.08 1.15
CA ASN A 128 12.92 -0.77 2.42
C ASN A 128 11.76 -1.77 2.40
N VAL A 129 11.85 -2.83 3.21
CA VAL A 129 10.78 -3.82 3.32
C VAL A 129 10.48 -4.09 4.78
N PHE A 130 9.21 -3.99 5.15
CA PHE A 130 8.68 -4.36 6.45
C PHE A 130 7.86 -5.64 6.35
N VAL A 131 7.97 -6.48 7.38
CA VAL A 131 7.04 -7.59 7.62
C VAL A 131 6.32 -7.27 8.91
N PHE A 132 5.07 -6.83 8.79
CA PHE A 132 4.26 -6.39 9.91
C PHE A 132 3.46 -7.58 10.43
N ARG A 133 3.94 -8.17 11.53
CA ARG A 133 3.29 -9.32 12.15
C ARG A 133 2.38 -8.89 13.28
N VAL A 134 1.15 -9.37 13.27
CA VAL A 134 0.19 -9.22 14.38
C VAL A 134 -0.31 -10.59 14.80
N ASP A 135 -0.24 -10.87 16.10
CA ASP A 135 -0.86 -12.06 16.67
C ASP A 135 -2.35 -11.79 16.89
N VAL A 136 -3.21 -12.43 16.09
CA VAL A 136 -4.66 -12.25 16.14
C VAL A 136 -5.30 -13.47 16.79
N PRO A 137 -6.09 -13.31 17.88
CA PRO A 137 -6.70 -14.44 18.57
C PRO A 137 -7.68 -15.20 17.66
N ASP A 138 -7.88 -16.49 17.93
CA ASP A 138 -8.82 -17.32 17.15
C ASP A 138 -10.29 -16.96 17.36
N ALA A 139 -10.60 -16.29 18.47
CA ALA A 139 -11.93 -15.81 18.78
C ALA A 139 -11.87 -14.46 19.48
N ILE A 140 -12.87 -13.62 19.21
CA ILE A 140 -13.08 -12.35 19.88
C ILE A 140 -14.43 -12.39 20.60
N ASP A 141 -14.42 -12.02 21.87
CA ASP A 141 -15.64 -11.81 22.64
C ASP A 141 -16.18 -10.40 22.40
N PHE A 142 -17.50 -10.29 22.30
CA PHE A 142 -18.16 -9.00 22.07
C PHE A 142 -19.51 -8.98 22.79
N GLU A 143 -19.94 -7.79 23.17
CA GLU A 143 -21.27 -7.51 23.72
C GLU A 143 -22.01 -6.58 22.76
N LEU A 144 -23.25 -6.94 22.40
CA LEU A 144 -24.11 -6.10 21.57
C LEU A 144 -25.25 -5.56 22.45
N MET A 145 -25.20 -4.26 22.79
CA MET A 145 -26.29 -3.57 23.47
C MET A 145 -27.22 -2.89 22.46
N GLN A 146 -28.50 -3.26 22.47
CA GLN A 146 -29.54 -2.58 21.69
C GLN A 146 -30.19 -1.49 22.54
N ILE A 147 -29.97 -0.22 22.18
CA ILE A 147 -30.70 0.91 22.77
C ILE A 147 -31.92 1.18 21.88
N GLY A 148 -33.12 0.89 22.38
CA GLY A 148 -34.37 1.06 21.64
C GLY A 148 -34.64 2.52 21.26
N GLY A 149 -35.11 2.74 20.02
CA GLY A 149 -35.65 4.02 19.60
C GLY A 149 -36.98 4.28 20.33
N GLY A 150 -37.06 5.41 21.03
CA GLY A 150 -38.28 5.84 21.69
C GLY A 150 -39.41 6.05 20.69
N VAL A 151 -40.63 5.73 21.14
CA VAL A 151 -41.90 6.04 20.45
C VAL A 151 -42.07 7.55 20.34
#